data_AF-A0A3M0HHG0-F1
#
_entry.id   AF-A0A3M0HHG0-F1
#
_cell.length_a   1.000
_cell.length_b   1.000
_cell.length_c   1.000
_cell.angle_alpha   90.00
_cell.angle_beta   90.00
_cell.angle_gamma   90.00
#
_symmetry.space_group_name_H-M   'P 1'
#
loop_
_entity.id
_entity.type
_entity.pdbx_description
1 polymer ?
#
loop_
_entity_poly.entity_id
_entity_poly.type
_entity_poly.pdbx_seq_one_letter_code
_entity_poly.pdbx_strand_id
1 'polypeptide(L)' 'METTQPVDPRSRTMESWRATLAVLASRGEVDTPRVVEARAALSWHRCERFFRREITRGALAPATAEKMLDRLRGAK' A
#
# COMPACT_ATOMS: atom_id res chain seq x y z
N MET A 1 8.06 -24.51 3.26
CA MET A 1 7.84 -23.16 3.81
C MET A 1 7.52 -22.25 2.65
N GLU A 2 6.24 -22.01 2.37
CA GLU A 2 5.81 -21.20 1.23
C GLU A 2 5.96 -19.73 1.60
N THR A 3 7.03 -19.08 1.12
CA THR A 3 7.17 -17.63 1.23
C THR A 3 6.18 -17.00 0.26
N THR A 4 4.95 -16.70 0.72
CA THR A 4 4.04 -15.84 -0.03
C THR A 4 4.75 -14.51 -0.25
N GLN A 5 5.14 -14.24 -1.50
CA GLN A 5 5.72 -12.95 -1.85
C GLN A 5 4.66 -11.88 -1.62
N PRO A 6 5.00 -10.78 -0.91
CA PRO A 6 4.07 -9.68 -0.74
C PRO A 6 3.68 -9.12 -2.11
N VAL A 7 2.38 -9.01 -2.33
CA VAL A 7 1.79 -8.47 -3.55
C VAL A 7 2.10 -6.98 -3.62
N ASP A 8 2.58 -6.53 -4.79
CA ASP A 8 2.85 -5.12 -5.03
C ASP A 8 1.59 -4.28 -4.76
N PRO A 9 1.64 -3.29 -3.84
CA PRO A 9 0.48 -2.49 -3.49
C PRO A 9 -0.12 -1.72 -4.68
N ARG A 10 0.69 -1.43 -5.72
CA ARG A 10 0.26 -0.75 -6.95
C ARG A 10 -0.53 -1.68 -7.90
N SER A 11 -0.44 -2.99 -7.74
CA SER A 11 -1.12 -3.96 -8.61
C SER A 11 -2.64 -3.98 -8.48
N ARG A 12 -3.19 -3.39 -7.41
CA ARG A 12 -4.62 -3.29 -7.15
C ARG A 12 -4.99 -1.88 -6.71
N THR A 13 -6.24 -1.49 -6.96
CA THR A 13 -6.78 -0.20 -6.51
C THR A 13 -6.93 -0.15 -4.99
N MET A 14 -7.00 1.05 -4.42
CA MET A 14 -7.23 1.26 -2.98
C MET A 14 -8.53 0.59 -2.52
N GLU A 15 -9.58 0.65 -3.34
CA GLU A 15 -10.89 0.04 -3.09
C GLU A 15 -10.79 -1.49 -3.04
N SER A 16 -10.01 -2.09 -3.95
CA SER A 16 -9.77 -3.53 -3.96
C SER A 16 -9.03 -3.99 -2.68
N TRP A 17 -8.06 -3.21 -2.21
CA TRP A 17 -7.37 -3.48 -0.94
C TRP A 17 -8.28 -3.32 0.28
N ARG A 18 -9.17 -2.31 0.28
CA ARG A 18 -10.18 -2.15 1.33
C ARG A 18 -11.16 -3.32 1.37
N ALA A 19 -11.64 -3.76 0.20
CA ALA A 19 -12.50 -4.93 0.09
C ALA A 19 -11.79 -6.20 0.59
N THR A 20 -10.52 -6.37 0.25
CA THR A 20 -9.69 -7.47 0.78
C THR A 20 -9.66 -7.45 2.31
N LEU A 21 -9.36 -6.30 2.92
CA LEU A 21 -9.31 -6.17 4.38
C LEU A 21 -10.68 -6.46 5.04
N ALA A 22 -11.78 -6.04 4.41
CA ALA A 22 -13.13 -6.33 4.90
C ALA A 22 -13.45 -7.84 4.85
N VAL A 23 -13.05 -8.52 3.78
CA VAL A 23 -13.20 -9.99 3.67
C VAL A 23 -12.38 -10.71 4.73
N LEU A 24 -11.13 -10.30 4.98
CA LEU A 24 -10.30 -10.87 6.04
C LEU A 24 -10.94 -10.67 7.41
N ALA A 25 -11.45 -9.46 7.70
CA ALA A 25 -12.15 -9.17 8.94
C ALA A 25 -13.42 -10.03 9.12
N SER A 26 -14.21 -10.22 8.06
CA SER A 26 -15.41 -11.08 8.13
C SER A 26 -15.10 -12.56 8.43
N ARG A 27 -13.86 -12.99 8.17
CA ARG A 27 -13.36 -14.34 8.47
C ARG A 27 -12.73 -14.43 9.86
N GLY A 28 -12.72 -13.34 10.63
CA GLY A 28 -12.07 -13.26 11.94
C GLY A 28 -10.55 -13.10 11.89
N GLU A 29 -9.96 -12.76 10.73
CA GLU A 29 -8.52 -12.50 10.62
C GLU A 29 -8.20 -11.09 11.15
N VAL A 30 -7.30 -10.97 12.14
CA VAL A 30 -6.95 -9.69 12.78
C VAL A 30 -5.47 -9.34 12.67
N ASP A 31 -4.58 -10.33 12.81
CA ASP A 31 -3.11 -10.15 12.78
C ASP A 31 -2.41 -11.22 11.94
N THR A 32 -3.06 -11.62 10.85
CA THR A 32 -2.46 -12.55 9.89
C THR A 32 -1.51 -11.80 8.95
N PRO A 33 -0.53 -12.49 8.34
CA PRO A 33 0.33 -11.88 7.31
C PRO A 33 -0.45 -11.19 6.20
N ARG A 34 -1.63 -11.71 5.85
CA ARG A 34 -2.53 -11.15 4.84
C ARG A 34 -3.16 -9.83 5.29
N VAL A 35 -3.50 -9.70 6.58
CA VAL A 35 -4.00 -8.44 7.15
C VAL A 35 -2.88 -7.39 7.19
N VAL A 36 -1.67 -7.79 7.58
CA VAL A 36 -0.48 -6.91 7.57
C VAL A 36 -0.19 -6.40 6.17
N GLU A 37 -0.20 -7.29 5.17
CA GLU A 37 -0.03 -6.96 3.76
C GLU A 37 -1.09 -5.96 3.27
N ALA A 38 -2.37 -6.24 3.51
CA ALA A 38 -3.46 -5.34 3.10
C ALA A 38 -3.35 -3.96 3.77
N ARG A 39 -2.96 -3.90 5.05
CA ARG A 39 -2.74 -2.63 5.77
C ARG A 39 -1.53 -1.86 5.24
N ALA A 40 -0.44 -2.56 4.91
CA ALA A 40 0.74 -1.97 4.30
C ALA A 40 0.40 -1.37 2.93
N ALA A 41 -0.34 -2.10 2.09
CA ALA A 41 -0.78 -1.61 0.78
C ALA A 41 -1.69 -0.38 0.89
N LEU A 42 -2.64 -0.38 1.83
CA LEU A 42 -3.48 0.79 2.08
C LEU A 42 -2.67 2.01 2.55
N SER A 43 -1.61 1.79 3.32
CA SER A 43 -0.73 2.86 3.77
C SER A 43 0.10 3.43 2.61
N TRP A 44 0.56 2.57 1.70
CA TRP A 44 1.19 2.98 0.45
C TRP A 44 0.27 3.89 -0.39
N HIS A 45 -0.99 3.48 -0.60
CA HIS A 45 -2.00 4.28 -1.33
C HIS A 45 -2.27 5.64 -0.68
N ARG A 46 -2.22 5.74 0.66
CA ARG A 46 -2.33 7.03 1.36
C ARG A 46 -1.12 7.93 1.07
N CYS A 47 0.08 7.36 1.08
CA CYS A 47 1.31 8.08 0.77
C CYS A 47 1.32 8.56 -0.69
N GLU A 48 0.90 7.71 -1.63
CA GLU A 48 0.78 8.07 -3.05
C GLU A 48 -0.14 9.28 -3.23
N ARG A 49 -1.33 9.26 -2.60
CA ARG A 49 -2.26 10.39 -2.65
C ARG A 49 -1.70 11.66 -2.02
N PHE A 50 -0.93 11.54 -0.94
CA PHE A 50 -0.26 12.66 -0.31
C PHE A 50 0.78 13.27 -1.26
N PHE A 51 1.70 12.46 -1.80
CA PHE A 51 2.73 12.94 -2.71
C PHE A 51 2.15 13.53 -3.98
N ARG A 52 1.07 12.95 -4.53
CA ARG A 52 0.38 13.53 -5.68
C ARG A 52 -0.11 14.95 -5.41
N ARG A 53 -0.64 15.23 -4.21
CA ARG A 53 -1.06 16.58 -3.82
C ARG A 53 0.13 17.54 -3.72
N GLU A 54 1.24 17.09 -3.16
CA GLU A 54 2.44 17.92 -3.01
C GLU A 54 3.12 18.20 -4.37
N ILE A 55 3.07 17.25 -5.31
CA ILE A 55 3.47 17.47 -6.71
C ILE A 55 2.59 18.53 -7.37
N THR A 56 1.26 18.42 -7.24
CA THR A 56 0.33 19.42 -7.80
C THR A 56 0.57 20.82 -7.23
N ARG A 57 1.02 20.92 -5.97
CA ARG A 57 1.39 22.19 -5.33
C ARG A 57 2.76 22.72 -5.75
N GLY A 58 3.56 21.93 -6.46
CA GLY A 58 4.95 22.27 -6.80
C GLY A 58 5.92 22.15 -5.62
N ALA A 59 5.48 21.60 -4.48
CA ALA A 59 6.32 21.43 -3.28
C ALA A 59 7.22 20.20 -3.35
N LEU A 60 6.92 19.26 -4.27
CA LEU A 60 7.66 18.01 -4.42
C LEU A 60 7.86 17.64 -5.89
N ALA A 61 9.10 17.27 -6.23
CA ALA A 61 9.41 16.77 -7.58
C ALA A 61 8.84 15.34 -7.77
N PRO A 62 8.23 15.03 -8.94
CA PRO A 62 7.66 13.70 -9.21
C PRO A 62 8.66 12.54 -9.04
N ALA A 63 9.91 12.73 -9.49
CA ALA A 63 10.96 11.72 -9.35
C ALA A 63 11.31 11.40 -7.89
N THR A 64 11.19 12.39 -6.99
CA THR A 64 11.42 12.21 -5.56
C THR A 64 10.28 11.44 -4.92
N ALA A 65 9.03 11.78 -5.29
CA ALA A 65 7.85 11.04 -4.84
C ALA A 65 7.90 9.56 -5.23
N GLU A 66 8.27 9.24 -6.47
CA GLU A 66 8.39 7.85 -6.92
C GLU A 66 9.45 7.09 -6.11
N LYS A 67 10.63 7.69 -5.88
CA LYS A 67 11.66 7.08 -5.01
C LYS A 67 11.17 6.83 -3.59
N MET A 68 10.36 7.73 -3.03
CA MET A 68 9.76 7.54 -1.70
C MET A 68 8.72 6.41 -1.71
N LEU A 69 7.91 6.31 -2.76
CA LEU A 69 6.94 5.23 -2.92
C LEU A 69 7.59 3.88 -3.14
N ASP A 70 8.71 3.81 -3.86
CA ASP A 70 9.47 2.57 -4.05
C ASP A 70 10.08 2.07 -2.75
N ARG A 71 10.57 2.97 -1.88
CA ARG A 71 11.01 2.58 -0.53
C ARG A 71 9.89 1.95 0.28
N LEU A 72 8.66 2.43 0.12
CA LEU A 72 7.48 1.88 0.78
C LEU A 72 7.01 0.54 0.16
N ARG A 73 7.37 0.25 -1.10
CA ARG A 73 7.10 -1.04 -1.77
C ARG A 73 8.07 -2.13 -1.35
N GLY A 74 9.32 -1.76 -1.04
CA GLY A 74 10.43 -2.69 -0.76
C GLY A 74 11.00 -2.64 0.65
N ALA A 75 10.36 -1.95 1.61
CA ALA A 75 10.79 -1.95 3.01
C ALA A 75 10.61 -3.35 3.60
N LYS A 76 11.70 -4.11 3.54
CA LYS A 76 11.90 -5.41 4.18
C LYS A 76 12.81 -5.23 5.38
#